data_AF-V6I197-F1
#
_entry.id   AF-V6I197-F1
#
_cell.length_a   1.000
_cell.length_b   1.000
_cell.length_c   1.000
_cell.angle_alpha   90.00
_cell.angle_beta   90.00
_cell.angle_gamma   90.00
#
_symmetry.space_group_name_H-M   'P 1'
#
loop_
_entity.id
_entity.type
_entity.pdbx_description
1 polymer ?
#
loop_
_entity_poly.entity_id
_entity_poly.type
_entity_poly.pdbx_seq_one_letter_code
_entity_poly.pdbx_strand_id
1 'polypeptide(L)'
;MLRTFINLFILIIFASCITFPSTFYKPDEEKPNKSAVSKRMVIKIFDDRREKGNENRGGLGLIPFFPYGENSRNIPEDTQFGLSTPIKYYLADSLKQELNSRYRFSKLNIIDGPIDASDYFQIEGEINKYKCSEYIYFYGLSFFGVALWYLGLPMSQYECEADLTIRLKNKDRTLLLIST
;
A
#
# COMPACT_ATOMS: atom_id res chain seq x y z
N MET A 1 35.79 19.02 -28.32
CA MET A 1 34.59 18.14 -28.35
C MET A 1 34.52 17.19 -27.15
N LEU A 2 35.53 16.33 -26.92
CA LEU A 2 35.49 15.34 -25.82
C LEU A 2 35.24 15.95 -24.41
N ARG A 3 35.88 17.08 -24.11
CA ARG A 3 35.75 17.79 -22.82
C ARG A 3 34.34 18.37 -22.59
N THR A 4 33.68 18.80 -23.68
CA THR A 4 32.30 19.34 -23.64
C THR A 4 31.29 18.22 -23.41
N PHE A 5 31.50 17.05 -24.03
CA PHE A 5 30.67 15.86 -23.79
C PHE A 5 30.80 15.33 -22.35
N ILE A 6 32.02 15.32 -21.79
CA ILE A 6 32.25 14.92 -20.40
C ILE A 6 31.52 15.85 -19.43
N ASN A 7 31.62 17.17 -19.64
CA ASN A 7 30.93 18.14 -18.78
C ASN A 7 29.40 18.03 -18.89
N LEU A 8 28.86 17.77 -20.08
CA LEU A 8 27.41 17.58 -20.28
C LEU A 8 26.91 16.30 -19.59
N PHE A 9 27.67 15.21 -19.68
CA PHE A 9 27.35 13.94 -19.04
C PHE A 9 27.35 14.05 -17.51
N ILE A 10 28.32 14.77 -16.94
CA ILE A 10 28.39 15.07 -15.50
C ILE A 10 27.16 15.88 -15.07
N LEU A 11 26.73 16.86 -15.87
CA LEU A 11 25.59 17.72 -15.53
C LEU A 11 24.25 16.97 -15.51
N ILE A 12 24.06 15.98 -16.40
CA ILE A 12 22.85 15.13 -16.44
C ILE A 12 22.76 14.21 -15.21
N ILE A 13 23.89 13.68 -14.75
CA ILE A 13 23.94 12.83 -13.54
C ILE A 13 23.50 13.62 -12.31
N PHE A 14 23.94 14.88 -12.17
CA PHE A 14 23.60 15.72 -11.03
C PHE A 14 22.19 16.35 -11.09
N ALA A 15 21.54 16.37 -12.25
CA ALA A 15 20.16 16.85 -12.39
C ALA A 15 19.10 15.81 -11.99
N SER A 16 19.49 14.54 -11.82
CA SER A 16 18.60 13.41 -11.56
C SER A 16 18.30 13.26 -10.06
N CYS A 17 17.58 14.21 -9.47
CA CYS A 17 17.04 14.05 -8.11
C CYS A 17 15.86 13.06 -8.13
N ILE A 18 16.12 11.81 -7.76
CA ILE A 18 15.05 10.82 -7.52
C ILE A 18 14.57 11.01 -6.08
N THR A 19 13.32 11.42 -5.91
CA THR A 19 12.66 11.42 -4.60
C THR A 19 11.86 10.14 -4.46
N PHE A 20 12.17 9.34 -3.45
CA PHE A 20 11.35 8.19 -3.09
C PHE A 20 10.22 8.67 -2.17
N PRO A 21 8.95 8.54 -2.56
CA PRO A 21 7.84 8.90 -1.68
C PRO A 21 7.84 8.00 -0.44
N SER A 22 7.68 8.57 0.75
CA SER A 22 7.49 7.79 1.97
C SER A 22 6.04 7.33 2.06
N THR A 23 5.82 6.08 2.45
CA THR A 23 4.49 5.44 2.52
C THR A 23 3.76 5.68 3.85
N PHE A 24 4.23 6.63 4.66
CA PHE A 24 3.57 6.93 5.93
C PHE A 24 2.23 7.61 5.67
N TYR A 25 1.15 7.02 6.18
CA TYR A 25 -0.16 7.65 6.17
C TYR A 25 -0.07 8.99 6.88
N LYS A 26 -0.60 10.03 6.24
CA LYS A 26 -0.79 11.34 6.84
C LYS A 26 -2.29 11.62 6.80
N PRO A 27 -2.92 11.86 7.96
CA PRO A 27 -4.31 12.27 7.97
C PRO A 27 -4.47 13.60 7.23
N ASP A 28 -5.68 13.84 6.71
CA ASP A 28 -6.05 15.16 6.19
C ASP A 28 -5.87 16.23 7.29
N GLU A 29 -5.66 17.50 6.89
CA GLU A 29 -5.36 18.62 7.79
C GLU A 29 -6.12 18.54 9.12
N GLU A 30 -5.38 18.56 10.23
CA GLU A 30 -5.96 18.48 11.57
C GLU A 30 -6.93 19.64 11.78
N LYS A 31 -8.20 19.32 12.04
CA LYS A 31 -9.18 20.35 12.37
C LYS A 31 -8.86 20.91 13.76
N PRO A 32 -8.68 22.24 13.90
CA PRO A 32 -8.31 22.85 15.18
C PRO A 32 -9.41 22.69 16.25
N ASN A 33 -10.67 22.53 15.83
CA ASN A 33 -11.79 22.22 16.72
C ASN A 33 -12.33 20.81 16.43
N LYS A 34 -11.76 19.81 17.11
CA LYS A 34 -12.22 18.42 17.04
C LYS A 34 -13.51 18.24 17.83
N SER A 35 -14.52 17.61 17.24
CA SER A 35 -15.75 17.26 17.94
C SER A 35 -15.45 16.23 19.04
N ALA A 36 -15.85 16.54 20.27
CA ALA A 36 -15.70 15.61 21.40
C ALA A 36 -16.73 14.49 21.30
N VAL A 37 -16.26 13.24 21.35
CA VAL A 37 -17.10 12.04 21.30
C VAL A 37 -16.96 11.33 22.64
N SER A 38 -18.03 11.35 23.45
CA SER A 38 -18.06 10.71 24.78
C SER A 38 -18.05 9.18 24.73
N LYS A 39 -18.13 8.59 23.53
CA LYS A 39 -18.12 7.15 23.33
C LYS A 39 -16.69 6.60 23.32
N ARG A 40 -16.54 5.36 23.78
CA ARG A 40 -15.30 4.58 23.70
C ARG A 40 -15.35 3.73 22.44
N MET A 41 -14.24 3.66 21.72
CA MET A 41 -14.12 2.95 20.46
C MET A 41 -12.88 2.07 20.44
N VAL A 42 -12.99 0.92 19.80
CA VAL A 42 -11.90 -0.02 19.56
C VAL A 42 -11.83 -0.32 18.07
N ILE A 43 -10.61 -0.32 17.53
CA ILE A 43 -10.31 -0.78 16.18
C ILE A 43 -9.67 -2.16 16.31
N LYS A 44 -10.29 -3.17 15.70
CA LYS A 44 -9.64 -4.48 15.57
C LYS A 44 -8.65 -4.45 14.42
N ILE A 45 -7.57 -5.21 14.57
CA ILE A 45 -6.70 -5.51 13.43
C ILE A 45 -7.52 -6.23 12.37
N PHE A 46 -7.26 -5.87 11.11
CA PHE A 46 -8.04 -6.36 9.99
C PHE A 46 -7.82 -7.86 9.80
N ASP A 47 -8.91 -8.59 9.56
CA ASP A 47 -8.88 -10.01 9.21
C ASP A 47 -8.33 -10.16 7.79
N ASP A 48 -7.41 -11.11 7.60
CA ASP A 48 -6.73 -11.30 6.33
C ASP A 48 -7.34 -12.49 5.59
N ARG A 49 -8.15 -12.20 4.56
CA ARG A 49 -8.83 -13.20 3.73
C ARG A 49 -8.28 -13.29 2.33
N ARG A 50 -7.12 -12.66 2.08
CA ARG A 50 -6.49 -12.66 0.77
C ARG A 50 -6.11 -14.09 0.36
N GLU A 51 -6.21 -14.35 -0.93
CA GLU A 51 -5.67 -15.57 -1.51
C GLU A 51 -4.15 -15.61 -1.32
N LYS A 52 -3.66 -16.75 -0.85
CA LYS A 52 -2.22 -16.95 -0.64
C LYS A 52 -1.56 -17.31 -1.97
N GLY A 53 -0.38 -16.75 -2.20
CA GLY A 53 0.46 -17.09 -3.35
C GLY A 53 0.85 -15.86 -4.15
N ASN A 54 2.06 -15.93 -4.70
CA ASN A 54 2.62 -14.92 -5.58
C ASN A 54 3.01 -15.60 -6.89
N GLU A 55 2.74 -14.94 -8.01
CA GLU A 55 3.11 -15.40 -9.34
C GLU A 55 4.29 -14.56 -9.85
N ASN A 56 5.38 -15.23 -10.21
CA ASN A 56 6.54 -14.59 -10.82
C ASN A 56 6.68 -15.07 -12.26
N ARG A 57 6.29 -14.21 -13.20
CA ARG A 57 6.46 -14.40 -14.65
C ARG A 57 7.32 -13.27 -15.23
N GLY A 58 8.04 -12.52 -14.40
CA GLY A 58 8.89 -11.40 -14.83
C GLY A 58 9.98 -11.83 -15.81
N GLY A 59 10.49 -13.05 -15.66
CA GLY A 59 11.48 -13.63 -16.57
C GLY A 59 10.98 -13.81 -18.00
N LEU A 60 9.66 -13.90 -18.24
CA LEU A 60 9.12 -14.02 -19.60
C LEU A 60 9.44 -12.80 -20.47
N GLY A 61 9.62 -11.61 -19.86
CA GLY A 61 10.01 -10.41 -20.59
C GLY A 61 11.41 -10.49 -21.23
N LEU A 62 12.26 -11.39 -20.75
CA LEU A 62 13.57 -11.64 -21.36
C LEU A 62 13.49 -12.53 -22.61
N ILE A 63 12.33 -13.08 -22.95
CA ILE A 63 12.15 -13.85 -24.17
C ILE A 63 11.92 -12.88 -25.33
N PRO A 64 12.65 -13.00 -26.46
CA PRO A 64 12.36 -12.19 -27.65
C PRO A 64 10.88 -12.27 -28.05
N PHE A 65 10.35 -11.17 -28.60
CA PHE A 65 8.94 -11.00 -28.95
C PHE A 65 7.94 -10.93 -27.79
N PHE A 66 8.36 -11.14 -26.54
CA PHE A 66 7.53 -10.82 -25.38
C PHE A 66 7.71 -9.34 -25.00
N PRO A 67 6.64 -8.53 -25.04
CA PRO A 67 6.74 -7.09 -24.79
C PRO A 67 7.09 -6.79 -23.33
N TYR A 68 6.65 -7.63 -22.39
CA TYR A 68 6.87 -7.45 -20.97
C TYR A 68 6.84 -8.79 -20.22
N GLY A 69 7.43 -8.78 -19.02
CA GLY A 69 7.23 -9.80 -17.98
C GLY A 69 6.29 -9.28 -16.90
N GLU A 70 5.58 -10.17 -16.22
CA GLU A 70 4.62 -9.82 -15.16
C GLU A 70 4.99 -10.50 -13.84
N ASN A 71 5.03 -9.75 -12.74
CA ASN A 71 5.10 -10.28 -11.38
C ASN A 71 3.83 -9.87 -10.63
N SER A 72 2.99 -10.84 -10.28
CA SER A 72 1.74 -10.62 -9.57
C SER A 72 1.87 -11.07 -8.13
N ARG A 73 1.62 -10.18 -7.17
CA ARG A 73 1.72 -10.46 -5.73
C ARG A 73 0.38 -10.19 -5.04
N ASN A 74 -0.21 -11.21 -4.44
CA ASN A 74 -1.44 -11.07 -3.63
C ASN A 74 -1.14 -10.63 -2.18
N ILE A 75 0.12 -10.77 -1.78
CA ILE A 75 0.63 -10.30 -0.49
C ILE A 75 1.92 -9.54 -0.82
N PRO A 76 1.83 -8.27 -1.28
CA PRO A 76 3.01 -7.53 -1.72
C PRO A 76 4.02 -7.30 -0.59
N GLU A 77 3.56 -7.33 0.66
CA GLU A 77 4.45 -7.31 1.82
C GLU A 77 5.25 -8.61 1.98
N ASP A 78 4.78 -9.74 1.46
CA ASP A 78 5.48 -11.03 1.52
C ASP A 78 6.65 -11.02 0.54
N THR A 79 7.71 -10.33 0.94
CA THR A 79 8.97 -10.21 0.23
C THR A 79 9.88 -11.37 0.64
N GLN A 80 10.75 -11.82 -0.26
CA GLN A 80 11.70 -12.90 -0.01
C GLN A 80 12.59 -12.67 1.23
N PHE A 81 12.70 -11.43 1.71
CA PHE A 81 13.48 -11.07 2.90
C PHE A 81 12.64 -10.87 4.16
N GLY A 82 11.30 -10.91 4.09
CA GLY A 82 10.42 -10.94 5.26
C GLY A 82 10.44 -9.71 6.17
N LEU A 83 11.01 -8.58 5.72
CA LEU A 83 11.25 -7.40 6.56
C LEU A 83 10.10 -6.38 6.59
N SER A 84 8.96 -6.69 5.99
CA SER A 84 7.82 -5.76 5.92
C SER A 84 6.85 -6.00 7.07
N THR A 85 6.23 -4.92 7.55
CA THR A 85 5.11 -5.05 8.49
C THR A 85 3.82 -5.36 7.70
N PRO A 86 3.01 -6.35 8.11
CA PRO A 86 1.78 -6.69 7.40
C PRO A 86 0.83 -5.52 7.26
N ILE A 87 0.18 -5.40 6.10
CA ILE A 87 -0.67 -4.24 5.79
C ILE A 87 -1.87 -4.12 6.76
N LYS A 88 -2.35 -5.23 7.32
CA LYS A 88 -3.43 -5.26 8.32
C LYS A 88 -3.16 -4.38 9.55
N TYR A 89 -1.89 -4.24 9.96
CA TYR A 89 -1.51 -3.37 11.08
C TYR A 89 -1.47 -1.90 10.64
N TYR A 90 -0.95 -1.63 9.44
CA TYR A 90 -0.94 -0.29 8.87
C TYR A 90 -2.34 0.27 8.65
N LEU A 91 -3.30 -0.55 8.19
CA LEU A 91 -4.69 -0.11 8.00
C LEU A 91 -5.35 0.27 9.34
N ALA A 92 -5.17 -0.55 10.37
CA ALA A 92 -5.71 -0.26 11.70
C ALA A 92 -5.10 1.02 12.30
N ASP A 93 -3.78 1.22 12.14
CA ASP A 93 -3.10 2.42 12.62
C ASP A 93 -3.49 3.67 11.82
N SER A 94 -3.55 3.57 10.49
CA SER A 94 -3.99 4.68 9.63
C SER A 94 -5.40 5.12 9.98
N LEU A 95 -6.31 4.17 10.22
CA LEU A 95 -7.67 4.47 10.65
C LEU A 95 -7.72 5.14 12.02
N LYS A 96 -6.87 4.71 12.97
CA LYS A 96 -6.74 5.34 14.27
C LYS A 96 -6.24 6.79 14.13
N GLN A 97 -5.24 7.02 13.29
CA GLN A 97 -4.70 8.36 13.04
C GLN A 97 -5.76 9.27 12.42
N GLU A 98 -6.52 8.78 11.44
CA GLU A 98 -7.59 9.54 10.78
C GLU A 98 -8.77 9.84 11.71
N LEU A 99 -9.13 8.91 12.58
CA LEU A 99 -10.16 9.15 13.58
C LEU A 99 -9.71 10.15 14.65
N ASN A 100 -8.45 10.08 15.07
CA ASN A 100 -7.87 11.02 16.03
C ASN A 100 -7.65 12.41 15.44
N SER A 101 -7.43 12.55 14.12
CA SER A 101 -7.30 13.86 13.47
C SER A 101 -8.64 14.60 13.42
N ARG A 102 -9.75 13.86 13.26
CA ARG A 102 -11.10 14.44 13.14
C ARG A 102 -11.87 14.57 14.46
N TYR A 103 -11.70 13.64 15.39
CA TYR A 103 -12.52 13.52 16.59
C TYR A 103 -11.69 13.33 17.85
N ARG A 104 -12.24 13.76 19.00
CA ARG A 104 -11.65 13.51 20.32
C ARG A 104 -12.47 12.47 21.07
N PHE A 105 -12.11 11.21 20.91
CA PHE A 105 -12.74 10.08 21.62
C PHE A 105 -12.31 10.02 23.09
N SER A 106 -13.19 9.53 23.96
CA SER A 106 -12.84 9.25 25.36
C SER A 106 -11.77 8.17 25.49
N LYS A 107 -11.81 7.15 24.61
CA LYS A 107 -10.79 6.09 24.50
C LYS A 107 -10.83 5.52 23.07
N LEU A 108 -9.69 5.50 22.39
CA LEU A 108 -9.51 4.92 21.05
C LEU A 108 -8.26 4.05 21.03
N ASN A 109 -8.44 2.73 21.00
CA ASN A 109 -7.35 1.75 21.05
C ASN A 109 -7.45 0.75 19.89
N ILE A 110 -6.30 0.20 19.50
CA ILE A 110 -6.21 -0.95 18.59
C ILE A 110 -6.06 -2.21 19.45
N ILE A 111 -6.80 -3.28 19.12
CA ILE A 111 -6.74 -4.56 19.83
C ILE A 111 -6.52 -5.70 18.84
N ASP A 112 -5.62 -6.62 19.20
CA ASP A 112 -5.44 -7.92 18.57
C ASP A 112 -6.11 -8.97 19.46
N GLY A 113 -7.21 -9.58 19.00
CA GLY A 113 -7.92 -10.63 19.75
C GLY A 113 -9.36 -10.31 20.20
N PRO A 114 -9.94 -11.15 21.08
CA PRO A 114 -11.32 -11.02 21.52
C PRO A 114 -11.53 -9.75 22.35
N ILE A 115 -12.70 -9.13 22.16
CA ILE A 115 -13.12 -7.95 22.95
C ILE A 115 -14.05 -8.43 24.05
N ASP A 116 -13.55 -8.39 25.29
CA ASP A 116 -14.27 -8.84 26.48
C ASP A 116 -15.30 -7.83 26.99
N ALA A 117 -15.22 -6.57 26.56
CA ALA A 117 -16.05 -5.50 27.12
C ALA A 117 -17.18 -5.06 26.17
N SER A 118 -18.42 -5.17 26.65
CA SER A 118 -19.67 -4.81 25.97
C SER A 118 -19.91 -3.32 25.78
N ASP A 119 -19.01 -2.44 26.23
CA ASP A 119 -19.27 -1.00 26.31
C ASP A 119 -18.53 -0.16 25.24
N TYR A 120 -17.89 -0.82 24.26
CA TYR A 120 -17.12 -0.20 23.19
C TYR A 120 -17.82 -0.31 21.84
N PHE A 121 -17.82 0.77 21.05
CA PHE A 121 -18.04 0.68 19.62
C PHE A 121 -16.86 -0.02 18.97
N GLN A 122 -17.12 -0.86 17.97
CA GLN A 122 -16.09 -1.70 17.36
C GLN A 122 -16.00 -1.40 15.87
N ILE A 123 -14.79 -1.14 15.39
CA ILE A 123 -14.49 -1.14 13.97
C ILE A 123 -13.75 -2.43 13.64
N GLU A 124 -14.31 -3.19 12.72
CA GLU A 124 -13.73 -4.42 12.18
C GLU A 124 -13.46 -4.22 10.69
N GLY A 125 -12.34 -4.74 10.21
CA GLY A 125 -11.97 -4.70 8.81
C GLY A 125 -11.64 -6.09 8.29
N GLU A 126 -11.94 -6.35 7.02
CA GLU A 126 -11.55 -7.57 6.31
C GLU A 126 -10.82 -7.16 5.05
N ILE A 127 -9.66 -7.77 4.80
CA ILE A 127 -8.88 -7.58 3.58
C ILE A 127 -9.23 -8.75 2.66
N ASN A 128 -10.11 -8.49 1.69
CA ASN A 128 -10.56 -9.51 0.75
C ASN A 128 -9.53 -9.72 -0.37
N LYS A 129 -8.98 -8.61 -0.88
CA LYS A 129 -8.00 -8.62 -1.96
C LYS A 129 -6.98 -7.51 -1.75
N TYR A 130 -5.71 -7.80 -2.00
CA TYR A 130 -4.68 -6.78 -2.15
C TYR A 130 -3.62 -7.26 -3.12
N LYS A 131 -3.89 -7.09 -4.42
CA LYS A 131 -3.07 -7.61 -5.50
C LYS A 131 -2.26 -6.49 -6.12
N CYS A 132 -0.95 -6.64 -6.21
CA CYS A 132 -0.08 -5.75 -6.98
C CYS A 132 0.58 -6.53 -8.12
N SER A 133 0.33 -6.10 -9.35
CA SER A 133 1.00 -6.57 -10.56
C SER A 133 2.08 -5.57 -10.98
N GLU A 134 3.29 -6.07 -11.17
CA GLU A 134 4.42 -5.34 -11.73
C GLU A 134 4.67 -5.83 -13.14
N TYR A 135 4.62 -4.92 -14.10
CA TYR A 135 4.95 -5.16 -15.51
C TYR A 135 6.34 -4.59 -15.78
N ILE A 136 7.26 -5.42 -16.27
CA ILE A 136 8.62 -4.99 -16.64
C ILE A 136 8.73 -5.04 -18.16
N TYR A 137 8.98 -3.90 -18.79
CA TYR A 137 8.97 -3.77 -20.24
C TYR A 137 10.34 -4.00 -20.85
N PHE A 138 10.41 -4.99 -21.74
CA PHE A 138 11.58 -5.24 -22.60
C PHE A 138 11.25 -4.99 -24.08
N TYR A 139 10.02 -4.60 -24.38
CA TYR A 139 9.53 -4.19 -25.70
C TYR A 139 9.77 -5.24 -26.80
N GLY A 140 9.79 -6.53 -26.43
CA GLY A 140 10.05 -7.63 -27.37
C GLY A 140 11.51 -7.76 -27.79
N LEU A 141 12.40 -6.90 -27.26
CA LEU A 141 13.82 -6.87 -27.57
C LEU A 141 14.66 -7.70 -26.58
N SER A 142 14.01 -8.45 -25.66
CA SER A 142 14.70 -9.23 -24.64
C SER A 142 15.66 -8.31 -23.85
N PHE A 143 16.87 -8.78 -23.54
CA PHE A 143 17.92 -8.02 -22.85
C PHE A 143 18.25 -6.68 -23.53
N PHE A 144 18.11 -6.57 -24.86
CA PHE A 144 18.38 -5.30 -25.57
C PHE A 144 17.30 -4.24 -25.33
N GLY A 145 16.12 -4.62 -24.82
CA GLY A 145 15.04 -3.69 -24.47
C GLY A 145 15.44 -2.65 -23.42
N VAL A 146 16.42 -2.98 -22.57
CA VAL A 146 17.00 -2.08 -21.56
C VAL A 146 17.52 -0.78 -22.18
N ALA A 147 18.01 -0.83 -23.44
CA ALA A 147 18.48 0.37 -24.14
C ALA A 147 17.38 1.42 -24.31
N LEU A 148 16.12 1.00 -24.44
CA LEU A 148 14.98 1.90 -24.60
C LEU A 148 14.63 2.66 -23.32
N TRP A 149 15.01 2.13 -22.14
CA TRP A 149 14.81 2.84 -20.87
C TRP A 149 15.67 4.11 -20.81
N TYR A 150 16.88 4.06 -21.37
CA TYR A 150 17.74 5.25 -21.50
C TYR A 150 17.21 6.29 -22.50
N LEU A 151 16.30 5.88 -23.39
CA LEU A 151 15.57 6.78 -24.29
C LEU A 151 14.28 7.32 -23.66
N GLY A 152 14.02 7.00 -22.39
CA GLY A 152 12.86 7.49 -21.63
C GLY A 152 11.60 6.62 -21.75
N LEU A 153 11.69 5.42 -22.35
CA LEU A 153 10.56 4.49 -22.31
C LEU A 153 10.39 3.90 -20.90
N PRO A 154 9.14 3.58 -20.48
CA PRO A 154 8.84 3.17 -19.11
C PRO A 154 9.43 1.80 -18.80
N MET A 155 10.39 1.73 -17.87
CA MET A 155 11.01 0.48 -17.43
C MET A 155 10.00 -0.49 -16.82
N SER A 156 9.11 0.00 -15.96
CA SER A 156 8.09 -0.79 -15.32
C SER A 156 6.82 0.00 -15.03
N GLN A 157 5.73 -0.73 -14.82
CA GLN A 157 4.44 -0.22 -14.36
C GLN A 157 3.95 -1.07 -13.20
N TYR A 158 3.36 -0.43 -12.19
CA TYR A 158 2.75 -1.10 -11.06
C TYR A 158 1.25 -0.82 -11.07
N GLU A 159 0.46 -1.89 -10.93
CA GLU A 159 -0.98 -1.82 -10.77
C GLU A 159 -1.35 -2.53 -9.48
N CYS A 160 -1.93 -1.79 -8.54
CA CYS A 160 -2.39 -2.36 -7.28
C CYS A 160 -3.91 -2.20 -7.15
N GLU A 161 -4.57 -3.30 -6.77
CA GLU A 161 -5.99 -3.37 -6.52
C GLU A 161 -6.22 -3.84 -5.08
N ALA A 162 -7.03 -3.11 -4.34
CA ALA A 162 -7.38 -3.43 -2.96
C ALA A 162 -8.90 -3.50 -2.81
N ASP A 163 -9.37 -4.55 -2.14
CA ASP A 163 -10.77 -4.73 -1.73
C ASP A 163 -10.77 -4.89 -0.20
N LEU A 164 -11.38 -3.91 0.47
CA LEU A 164 -11.42 -3.80 1.92
C LEU A 164 -12.87 -3.65 2.36
N THR A 165 -13.35 -4.54 3.22
CA THR A 165 -14.63 -4.37 3.88
C THR A 165 -14.44 -3.83 5.29
N ILE A 166 -15.02 -2.68 5.60
CA ILE A 166 -15.00 -2.07 6.92
C ILE A 166 -16.40 -2.11 7.52
N ARG A 167 -16.50 -2.60 8.76
CA ARG A 167 -17.76 -2.73 9.51
C ARG A 167 -17.68 -1.96 10.81
N LEU A 168 -18.66 -1.10 11.04
CA LEU A 168 -18.87 -0.46 12.34
C LEU A 168 -19.95 -1.22 13.09
N LYS A 169 -19.66 -1.65 14.32
CA LYS A 169 -20.60 -2.33 15.21
C LYS A 169 -20.85 -1.51 16.47
N ASN A 170 -22.08 -1.55 16.94
CA ASN A 170 -22.48 -1.02 18.23
C ASN A 170 -21.94 -1.89 19.37
N LYS A 171 -22.12 -1.41 20.60
CA LYS A 171 -21.89 -2.10 21.87
C LYS A 171 -22.51 -3.51 21.92
N ASP A 172 -23.73 -3.64 21.39
CA ASP A 172 -24.48 -4.91 21.33
C ASP A 172 -24.05 -5.81 20.16
N ARG A 173 -22.94 -5.48 19.49
CA ARG A 173 -22.42 -6.12 18.26
C ARG A 173 -23.35 -6.04 17.05
N THR A 174 -24.43 -5.28 17.14
CA THR A 174 -25.29 -4.95 16.00
C THR A 174 -24.49 -4.13 14.98
N LEU A 175 -24.56 -4.56 13.73
CA LEU A 175 -23.96 -3.84 12.62
C LEU A 175 -24.65 -2.49 12.42
N LEU A 176 -23.86 -1.41 12.38
CA LEU A 176 -24.33 -0.06 12.14
C LEU A 176 -24.04 0.41 10.71
N LEU A 177 -22.88 0.04 10.17
CA LEU A 177 -22.45 0.48 8.84
C LEU A 177 -21.50 -0.54 8.22
N ILE A 178 -21.61 -0.72 6.91
CA ILE A 178 -20.65 -1.45 6.06
C ILE A 178 -20.17 -0.49 4.98
N SER A 179 -18.85 -0.42 4.81
CA SER A 179 -18.20 0.12 3.62
C SER A 179 -17.49 -1.03 2.93
N THR A 180 -17.61 -1.08 1.61
CA THR A 180 -16.92 -2.00 0.70
C THR A 180 -16.21 -1.18 -0.34
#